data_AF-A0A520G8E5-F1
#
_entry.id   AF-A0A520G8E5-F1
#
_cell.length_a   1.000
_cell.length_b   1.000
_cell.length_c   1.000
_cell.angle_alpha   90.00
_cell.angle_beta   90.00
_cell.angle_gamma   90.00
#
_symmetry.space_group_name_H-M   'P 1'
#
loop_
_entity.id
_entity.type
_entity.pdbx_description
1 polymer ?
#
loop_
_entity_poly.entity_id
_entity_poly.type
_entity_poly.pdbx_seq_one_letter_code
_entity_poly.pdbx_strand_id
1 'polypeptide(L)'
;MPSDPRPEAPSGSTPLDAATAPADAPVRADTRDAPAAPFVKAKFDGLVLVCGQCEKRSSGPSKLTAKDARKSLKSALGAQRSRLRIVQSSCLGLCPKKSIAIAAAAQGTPALLAEVRNERELKAVAARLAGRSEPT
;
A
#
# COMPACT_ATOMS: atom_id res chain seq x y z
N MET A 1 -17.30 58.47 -16.11
CA MET A 1 -17.03 58.50 -14.66
C MET A 1 -15.53 58.42 -14.48
N PRO A 2 -14.91 59.23 -13.60
CA PRO A 2 -13.49 59.12 -13.28
C PRO A 2 -13.21 57.84 -12.49
N SER A 3 -12.00 57.31 -12.62
CA SER A 3 -11.56 56.08 -11.96
C SER A 3 -11.00 56.37 -10.56
N ASP A 4 -11.57 55.75 -9.53
CA ASP A 4 -11.02 55.81 -8.17
C ASP A 4 -9.77 54.92 -8.02
N PRO A 5 -8.65 55.44 -7.48
CA PRO A 5 -7.49 54.62 -7.14
C PRO A 5 -7.70 53.86 -5.81
N ARG A 6 -7.39 52.56 -5.81
CA ARG A 6 -7.31 51.76 -4.58
C ARG A 6 -6.06 52.15 -3.75
N PRO A 7 -6.18 52.41 -2.44
CA PRO A 7 -5.02 52.51 -1.56
C PRO A 7 -4.45 51.11 -1.21
N GLU A 8 -3.12 51.03 -1.10
CA GLU A 8 -2.38 49.82 -0.76
C GLU A 8 -2.44 49.49 0.75
N ALA A 9 -2.24 48.21 1.09
CA ALA A 9 -2.20 47.73 2.47
C ALA A 9 -0.78 47.80 3.04
N PRO A 10 -0.59 48.31 4.27
CA PRO A 10 0.74 48.35 4.90
C PRO A 10 1.19 46.98 5.39
N SER A 11 2.43 46.62 5.04
CA SER A 11 3.17 45.51 5.64
C SER A 11 3.56 45.85 7.09
N GLY A 12 3.47 44.88 8.00
CA GLY A 12 3.80 45.06 9.42
C GLY A 12 4.23 43.74 10.07
N SER A 13 5.55 43.51 10.10
CA SER A 13 6.17 42.40 10.83
C SER A 13 6.62 42.85 12.22
N THR A 14 6.22 42.12 13.27
CA THR A 14 6.73 42.29 14.63
C THR A 14 7.25 40.95 15.17
N PRO A 15 8.53 40.83 15.55
CA PRO A 15 9.02 39.68 16.29
C PRO A 15 8.65 39.78 17.78
N LEU A 16 8.55 38.64 18.47
CA LEU A 16 8.52 38.60 19.94
C LEU A 16 9.65 37.71 20.47
N ASP A 17 10.17 38.11 21.63
CA ASP A 17 11.52 37.80 22.08
C ASP A 17 11.74 36.45 22.78
N ALA A 18 13.03 36.18 23.02
CA ALA A 18 13.58 35.01 23.67
C ALA A 18 13.22 34.88 25.17
N ALA A 19 13.25 33.64 25.67
CA ALA A 19 13.29 33.33 27.10
C ALA A 19 14.34 32.23 27.41
N THR A 20 14.99 32.36 28.57
CA THR A 20 16.13 31.56 29.06
C THR A 20 16.03 31.55 30.59
N ALA A 21 16.37 30.51 31.37
CA ALA A 21 17.26 29.36 31.15
C ALA A 21 16.51 28.03 31.55
N PRO A 22 17.14 26.86 31.92
CA PRO A 22 18.56 26.55 32.13
C PRO A 22 19.08 25.25 31.47
N ALA A 23 20.38 25.01 31.65
CA ALA A 23 21.05 23.75 31.33
C ALA A 23 20.84 22.71 32.43
N ASP A 24 20.75 21.44 32.04
CA ASP A 24 20.81 20.30 32.95
C ASP A 24 21.82 19.25 32.44
N ALA A 25 22.30 18.41 33.36
CA ALA A 25 23.48 17.55 33.19
C ALA A 25 23.36 16.53 32.02
N PRO A 26 24.48 16.01 31.47
CA PRO A 26 24.44 15.07 30.35
C PRO A 26 23.70 13.78 30.73
N VAL A 27 22.47 13.66 30.22
CA VAL A 27 21.72 12.40 30.20
C VAL A 27 22.62 11.36 29.54
N ARG A 28 22.88 10.25 30.23
CA ARG A 28 23.70 9.16 29.69
C ARG A 28 23.09 8.73 28.36
N ALA A 29 23.82 8.94 27.27
CA ALA A 29 23.37 8.62 25.93
C ALA A 29 23.00 7.13 25.86
N ASP A 30 21.72 6.85 25.80
CA ASP A 30 21.20 5.51 25.65
C ASP A 30 21.50 5.08 24.21
N THR A 31 22.25 3.99 24.02
CA THR A 31 22.79 3.58 22.70
C THR A 31 21.73 3.10 21.71
N ARG A 32 20.45 3.44 21.96
CA ARG A 32 19.27 3.22 21.13
C ARG A 32 19.07 4.31 20.07
N ASP A 33 19.73 5.47 20.18
CA ASP A 33 19.66 6.57 19.19
C ASP A 33 20.55 6.34 17.95
N ALA A 34 20.31 5.22 17.28
CA ALA A 34 20.56 5.09 15.85
C ALA A 34 19.24 4.66 15.22
N PRO A 35 18.58 5.49 14.38
CA PRO A 35 17.30 5.12 13.77
C PRO A 35 17.52 4.03 12.71
N ALA A 36 17.53 2.78 13.16
CA ALA A 36 16.99 1.69 12.37
C ALA A 36 15.53 2.04 12.08
N ALA A 37 15.33 2.69 10.92
CA ALA A 37 14.05 3.13 10.39
C ALA A 37 13.00 1.99 10.44
N PRO A 38 11.68 2.27 10.37
CA PRO A 38 10.60 1.34 10.75
C PRO A 38 10.38 0.12 9.80
N PHE A 39 11.44 -0.34 9.14
CA PHE A 39 11.48 -1.42 8.16
C PHE A 39 12.09 -2.68 8.77
N VAL A 40 11.48 -3.82 8.45
CA VAL A 40 11.97 -5.15 8.84
C VAL A 40 12.23 -6.00 7.60
N LYS A 41 13.21 -6.90 7.65
CA LYS A 41 13.49 -7.82 6.54
C LYS A 41 12.32 -8.80 6.36
N ALA A 42 11.67 -8.73 5.20
CA ALA A 42 10.64 -9.70 4.83
C ALA A 42 11.26 -11.09 4.62
N LYS A 43 10.51 -12.14 5.00
CA LYS A 43 10.85 -13.56 4.74
C LYS A 43 10.16 -14.09 3.46
N PHE A 44 9.81 -13.19 2.55
CA PHE A 44 9.10 -13.44 1.30
C PHE A 44 9.46 -12.33 0.30
N ASP A 45 9.39 -12.66 -0.98
CA ASP A 45 9.86 -11.80 -2.08
C ASP A 45 8.74 -10.90 -2.62
N GLY A 46 7.48 -11.23 -2.31
CA GLY A 46 6.33 -10.41 -2.66
C GLY A 46 5.08 -10.64 -1.81
N LEU A 47 4.16 -9.69 -1.88
CA LEU A 47 2.89 -9.65 -1.20
C LEU A 47 1.75 -9.63 -2.24
N VAL A 48 0.69 -10.42 -2.01
CA VAL A 48 -0.52 -10.44 -2.84
C VAL A 48 -1.72 -10.14 -1.97
N LEU A 49 -2.35 -8.99 -2.22
CA LEU A 49 -3.53 -8.48 -1.53
C LEU A 49 -4.79 -8.82 -2.34
N VAL A 50 -5.73 -9.52 -1.71
CA VAL A 50 -7.06 -9.82 -2.29
C VAL A 50 -8.12 -8.99 -1.56
N CYS A 51 -8.82 -8.11 -2.27
CA CYS A 51 -9.84 -7.23 -1.69
C CYS A 51 -11.04 -8.02 -1.14
N GLY A 52 -11.21 -8.05 0.19
CA GLY A 52 -12.34 -8.70 0.86
C GLY A 52 -13.64 -7.87 0.88
N GLN A 53 -13.64 -6.68 0.28
CA GLN A 53 -14.82 -5.80 0.21
C GLN A 53 -15.53 -5.87 -1.16
N CYS A 54 -14.88 -6.39 -2.21
CA CYS A 54 -15.49 -6.53 -3.54
C CYS A 54 -16.73 -7.44 -3.53
N GLU A 55 -16.65 -8.60 -2.86
CA GLU A 55 -17.75 -9.57 -2.72
C GLU A 55 -18.97 -9.03 -1.96
N LYS A 56 -18.82 -7.93 -1.21
CA LYS A 56 -19.87 -7.31 -0.38
C LYS A 56 -20.60 -6.16 -1.08
N ARG A 57 -20.14 -5.74 -2.26
CA ARG A 57 -20.80 -4.68 -3.06
C ARG A 57 -21.98 -5.27 -3.82
N SER A 58 -23.04 -4.48 -4.02
CA SER A 58 -24.15 -4.81 -4.93
C SER A 58 -23.69 -5.02 -6.38
N SER A 59 -22.61 -4.34 -6.79
CA SER A 59 -21.93 -4.52 -8.07
C SER A 59 -20.84 -5.61 -8.06
N GLY A 60 -20.70 -6.35 -6.97
CA GLY A 60 -19.64 -7.33 -6.73
C GLY A 60 -19.78 -8.64 -7.53
N PRO A 61 -18.78 -9.53 -7.46
CA PRO A 61 -18.85 -10.87 -8.03
C PRO A 61 -19.80 -11.76 -7.22
N SER A 62 -20.73 -12.44 -7.89
CA SER A 62 -21.67 -13.38 -7.25
C SER A 62 -21.20 -14.83 -7.19
N LYS A 63 -20.12 -15.17 -7.93
CA LYS A 63 -19.59 -16.54 -8.07
C LYS A 63 -18.11 -16.70 -7.66
N LEU A 64 -17.51 -15.64 -7.11
CA LEU A 64 -16.11 -15.65 -6.70
C LEU A 64 -15.96 -14.88 -5.39
N THR A 65 -15.67 -15.59 -4.30
CA THR A 65 -15.34 -14.97 -3.02
C THR A 65 -13.86 -14.65 -2.92
N ALA A 66 -13.48 -13.72 -2.05
CA ALA A 66 -12.09 -13.42 -1.72
C ALA A 66 -11.39 -14.64 -1.09
N LYS A 67 -12.13 -15.51 -0.40
CA LYS A 67 -11.63 -16.78 0.14
C LYS A 67 -11.25 -17.74 -0.99
N ASP A 68 -12.12 -17.91 -1.97
CA ASP A 68 -11.88 -18.78 -3.13
C ASP A 68 -10.76 -18.22 -4.01
N ALA A 69 -10.74 -16.90 -4.25
CA ALA A 69 -9.66 -16.24 -4.96
C ALA A 69 -8.29 -16.52 -4.33
N ARG A 70 -8.17 -16.44 -2.99
CA ARG A 70 -6.94 -16.82 -2.28
C ARG A 70 -6.63 -18.32 -2.36
N LYS A 71 -7.65 -19.20 -2.31
CA LYS A 71 -7.47 -20.65 -2.41
C LYS A 71 -6.92 -21.03 -3.80
N SER A 72 -7.55 -20.53 -4.86
CA SER A 72 -7.15 -20.80 -6.23
C SER A 72 -5.80 -20.17 -6.60
N LEU A 73 -5.47 -18.96 -6.11
CA LEU A 73 -4.11 -18.40 -6.25
C LEU A 73 -3.05 -19.27 -5.59
N LYS A 74 -3.28 -19.72 -4.34
CA LYS A 74 -2.35 -20.61 -3.63
C LYS A 74 -2.15 -21.95 -4.35
N SER A 75 -3.22 -22.48 -4.94
CA SER A 75 -3.18 -23.71 -5.73
C SER A 75 -2.39 -23.52 -7.04
N ALA A 76 -2.70 -22.45 -7.78
CA ALA A 76 -2.09 -22.16 -9.08
C ALA A 76 -0.61 -21.76 -9.01
N LEU A 77 -0.15 -21.18 -7.90
CA LEU A 77 1.27 -20.86 -7.69
C LEU A 77 2.14 -22.07 -7.29
N GLY A 78 1.53 -23.20 -6.90
CA GLY A 78 2.27 -24.41 -6.53
C GLY A 78 3.38 -24.15 -5.52
N ALA A 79 4.63 -24.49 -5.89
CA ALA A 79 5.81 -24.27 -5.07
C ALA A 79 6.13 -22.78 -4.82
N GLN A 80 5.85 -21.88 -5.78
CA GLN A 80 6.16 -20.45 -5.67
C GLN A 80 5.32 -19.73 -4.59
N ARG A 81 4.28 -20.39 -4.03
CA ARG A 81 3.48 -19.88 -2.92
C ARG A 81 4.28 -19.63 -1.63
N SER A 82 5.48 -20.20 -1.47
CA SER A 82 6.36 -19.95 -0.33
C SER A 82 7.01 -18.56 -0.41
N ARG A 83 7.28 -18.10 -1.64
CA ARG A 83 7.92 -16.82 -1.96
C ARG A 83 6.96 -15.64 -1.94
N LEU A 84 5.65 -15.90 -2.09
CA LEU A 84 4.59 -14.89 -2.18
C LEU A 84 3.59 -14.98 -1.04
N ARG A 85 3.52 -13.92 -0.22
CA ARG A 85 2.57 -13.84 0.90
C ARG A 85 1.19 -13.41 0.42
N ILE A 86 0.28 -14.37 0.26
CA ILE A 86 -1.13 -14.08 -0.10
C ILE A 86 -1.96 -13.80 1.15
N VAL A 87 -2.63 -12.64 1.20
CA VAL A 87 -3.49 -12.18 2.30
C VAL A 87 -4.81 -11.60 1.79
N GLN A 88 -5.81 -11.50 2.69
CA GLN A 88 -6.99 -10.68 2.46
C GLN A 88 -6.70 -9.26 2.90
N SER A 89 -7.18 -8.26 2.17
CA SER A 89 -7.14 -6.86 2.54
C SER A 89 -8.56 -6.27 2.67
N SER A 90 -8.64 -5.04 3.16
CA SER A 90 -9.82 -4.19 3.10
C SER A 90 -10.05 -3.68 1.65
N CYS A 91 -10.67 -2.52 1.47
CA CYS A 91 -10.91 -1.96 0.14
C CYS A 91 -9.60 -1.49 -0.50
N LEU A 92 -9.36 -1.86 -1.77
CA LEU A 92 -8.22 -1.40 -2.57
C LEU A 92 -8.53 -0.17 -3.46
N GLY A 93 -9.69 0.48 -3.28
CA GLY A 93 -10.12 1.65 -4.06
C GLY A 93 -10.59 1.38 -5.50
N LEU A 94 -10.21 0.23 -6.09
CA LEU A 94 -10.48 -0.07 -7.51
C LEU A 94 -11.91 -0.54 -7.84
N CYS A 95 -12.68 -1.00 -6.83
CA CYS A 95 -14.06 -1.50 -6.89
C CYS A 95 -14.62 -1.91 -8.29
N PRO A 96 -14.04 -2.92 -8.97
CA PRO A 96 -14.44 -3.30 -10.32
C PRO A 96 -15.80 -4.01 -10.35
N LYS A 97 -16.51 -3.89 -11.48
CA LYS A 97 -17.85 -4.49 -11.65
C LYS A 97 -17.73 -6.01 -11.83
N LYS A 98 -18.54 -6.77 -11.08
CA LYS A 98 -18.63 -8.25 -11.07
C LYS A 98 -17.28 -8.96 -10.85
N SER A 99 -16.31 -8.30 -10.19
CA SER A 99 -14.92 -8.74 -10.11
C SER A 99 -14.29 -8.50 -8.74
N ILE A 100 -13.24 -9.24 -8.39
CA ILE A 100 -12.37 -8.95 -7.25
C ILE A 100 -11.16 -8.14 -7.71
N ALA A 101 -10.83 -7.09 -6.96
CA ALA A 101 -9.55 -6.38 -7.11
C ALA A 101 -8.43 -7.15 -6.40
N ILE A 102 -7.33 -7.37 -7.11
CA ILE A 102 -6.10 -7.97 -6.58
C ILE A 102 -4.95 -7.00 -6.84
N ALA A 103 -4.13 -6.77 -5.81
CA ALA A 103 -2.88 -6.03 -5.94
C ALA A 103 -1.71 -6.96 -5.57
N ALA A 104 -0.59 -6.84 -6.28
CA ALA A 104 0.63 -7.58 -5.98
C ALA A 104 1.86 -6.69 -6.10
N ALA A 105 2.77 -6.81 -5.15
CA ALA A 105 4.07 -6.17 -5.16
C ALA A 105 5.15 -7.24 -4.92
N ALA A 106 6.25 -7.18 -5.66
CA ALA A 106 7.41 -8.04 -5.49
C ALA A 106 8.69 -7.22 -5.66
N GLN A 107 9.77 -7.63 -5.01
CA GLN A 107 11.05 -6.92 -5.05
C GLN A 107 11.52 -6.68 -6.50
N GLY A 108 12.18 -5.54 -6.75
CA GLY A 108 12.70 -5.19 -8.07
C GLY A 108 11.66 -4.92 -9.17
N THR A 109 10.36 -4.91 -8.87
CA THR A 109 9.31 -4.85 -9.91
C THR A 109 8.16 -3.89 -9.56
N PRO A 110 7.53 -3.22 -10.55
CA PRO A 110 6.36 -2.37 -10.30
C PRO A 110 5.19 -3.12 -9.66
N ALA A 111 4.32 -2.40 -8.94
CA ALA A 111 3.07 -2.97 -8.45
C ALA A 111 2.17 -3.42 -9.63
N LEU A 112 1.56 -4.60 -9.51
CA LEU A 112 0.59 -5.13 -10.45
C LEU A 112 -0.81 -5.02 -9.84
N LEU A 113 -1.76 -4.51 -10.61
CA LEU A 113 -3.18 -4.50 -10.28
C LEU A 113 -3.93 -5.39 -11.28
N ALA A 114 -4.93 -6.13 -10.80
CA ALA A 114 -5.80 -6.96 -11.62
C ALA A 114 -7.24 -6.89 -11.12
N GLU A 115 -8.19 -6.73 -12.04
CA GLU A 115 -9.58 -7.13 -11.83
C GLU A 115 -9.76 -8.59 -12.24
N VAL A 116 -10.48 -9.37 -11.43
CA VAL A 116 -10.61 -10.81 -11.63
C VAL A 116 -12.05 -11.26 -11.46
N ARG A 117 -12.63 -11.81 -12.53
CA ARG A 117 -14.03 -12.28 -12.64
C ARG A 117 -14.18 -13.76 -12.34
N ASN A 118 -13.15 -14.56 -12.58
CA ASN A 118 -13.24 -16.03 -12.63
C ASN A 118 -11.87 -16.71 -12.37
N GLU A 119 -11.90 -18.05 -12.26
CA GLU A 119 -10.71 -18.86 -11.99
C GLU A 119 -9.66 -18.86 -13.11
N ARG A 120 -10.06 -18.71 -14.39
CA ARG A 120 -9.12 -18.61 -15.52
C ARG A 120 -8.26 -17.36 -15.39
N GLU A 121 -8.85 -16.25 -14.98
CA GLU A 121 -8.15 -14.99 -14.72
C GLU A 121 -7.26 -15.09 -13.46
N LEU A 122 -7.68 -15.81 -12.41
CA LEU A 122 -6.79 -16.12 -11.27
C LEU A 122 -5.55 -16.91 -11.69
N LYS A 123 -5.70 -17.87 -12.61
CA LYS A 123 -4.57 -18.65 -13.17
C LYS A 123 -3.64 -17.77 -14.00
N ALA A 124 -4.18 -16.83 -14.79
CA ALA A 124 -3.38 -15.85 -15.52
C ALA A 124 -2.59 -14.91 -14.58
N VAL A 125 -3.22 -14.44 -13.48
CA VAL A 125 -2.53 -13.68 -12.43
C VAL A 125 -1.43 -14.52 -11.77
N ALA A 126 -1.72 -15.77 -11.39
CA ALA A 126 -0.73 -16.67 -10.79
C ALA A 126 0.47 -16.92 -11.70
N ALA A 127 0.25 -17.17 -13.00
CA ALA A 127 1.32 -17.35 -13.98
C ALA A 127 2.20 -16.09 -14.11
N ARG A 128 1.58 -14.90 -14.18
CA ARG A 128 2.31 -13.62 -14.21
C ARG A 128 3.08 -13.33 -12.91
N LEU A 129 2.65 -13.86 -11.77
CA LEU A 129 3.36 -13.73 -10.49
C LEU A 129 4.51 -14.74 -10.35
N ALA A 130 4.34 -15.96 -10.85
CA ALA A 130 5.37 -17.00 -10.79
C ALA A 130 6.65 -16.60 -11.55
N GLY A 131 6.52 -16.01 -12.74
CA GLY A 131 7.65 -15.47 -13.51
C GLY A 131 8.23 -14.14 -12.98
N ARG A 132 7.91 -13.76 -11.74
CA ARG A 132 8.44 -12.54 -11.07
C ARG A 132 9.03 -12.82 -9.69
N SER A 133 8.94 -14.06 -9.21
CA SER A 133 9.55 -14.49 -7.94
C SER A 133 10.95 -15.08 -8.13
N GLU A 134 11.52 -15.02 -9.33
CA GLU A 134 12.93 -15.34 -9.55
C GLU A 134 13.80 -14.15 -9.12
N PRO A 135 14.75 -14.35 -8.18
CA PRO A 135 15.68 -13.31 -7.77
C PRO A 135 16.78 -13.19 -8.83
N THR A 136 17.17 -11.96 -9.12
CA THR A 136 18.48 -11.66 -9.73
C THR A 136 19.51 -11.52 -8.62
#